data_AF-A0A967WI65-F1
#
_entry.id   AF-A0A967WI65-F1
#
_cell.length_a   1.000
_cell.length_b   1.000
_cell.length_c   1.000
_cell.angle_alpha   90.00
_cell.angle_beta   90.00
_cell.angle_gamma   90.00
#
_symmetry.space_group_name_H-M   'P 1'
#
loop_
_entity.id
_entity.type
_entity.pdbx_description
1 polymer ?
#
loop_
_entity_poly.entity_id
_entity_poly.type
_entity_poly.pdbx_seq_one_letter_code
_entity_poly.pdbx_strand_id
1 'polypeptide(L)'
;MTDQTARREAEAPDEEDRCTWAFRGYRLDPSHFTTAMVHLYRGEVTRANTWRTRLDATTNWAVVTVGAALTFAFGAPQNPHFVLLLVLLLVLTFLYIEARRYRYYALWAYRVHLMETDFLAAMLAPPFRPAPDWGDHLAESLRQPTFIISQWAAIGRRFKRNYVWLITLLLISWWAKLAIHPTPAADWATVVERAAFGHIPGPSVITAVGVAYGALAALAIAASLPQAWREALPRPLRRLGRQLRRAAGPLVPATPPREQLATIITTRGQQVGSRLLAELGRGVTALKGTGLYTDEARDVLLCAVTDVQVGQLEELVHQVDPRAFVIISSVDQVRGKGFRPFEPPS
;
A
#
# COMPACT_ATOMS: atom_id res chain seq x y z
N MET A 1 1.57 29.06 67.71
CA MET A 1 1.71 30.15 66.74
C MET A 1 3.12 30.03 66.16
N THR A 2 3.26 29.24 65.09
CA THR A 2 3.36 29.69 63.68
C THR A 2 4.65 30.47 63.46
N ASP A 3 5.56 30.15 62.54
CA ASP A 3 5.44 29.47 61.26
C ASP A 3 6.88 29.19 60.76
N GLN A 4 7.32 27.93 60.82
CA GLN A 4 8.45 27.43 60.02
C GLN A 4 7.90 26.36 59.08
N THR A 5 6.86 26.72 58.33
CA THR A 5 6.37 25.89 57.24
C THR A 5 7.40 25.95 56.13
N ALA A 6 8.24 24.91 56.08
CA ALA A 6 8.54 24.16 54.88
C ALA A 6 8.35 24.95 53.57
N ARG A 7 9.33 25.80 53.23
CA ARG A 7 9.72 25.92 51.83
C ARG A 7 10.33 24.58 51.45
N ARG A 8 9.47 23.64 51.05
CA ARG A 8 9.87 22.57 50.13
C ARG A 8 10.48 23.30 48.94
N GLU A 9 11.80 23.27 48.87
CA GLU A 9 12.47 23.31 47.59
C GLU A 9 11.70 22.36 46.70
N ALA A 10 11.04 22.91 45.68
CA ALA A 10 10.58 22.09 44.58
C ALA A 10 11.86 21.55 43.95
N GLU A 11 12.28 20.36 44.39
CA GLU A 11 13.22 19.53 43.67
C GLU A 11 12.77 19.56 42.22
N ALA A 12 13.59 20.17 41.36
CA ALA A 12 13.45 19.98 39.94
C ALA A 12 13.41 18.46 39.72
N PRO A 13 12.46 17.94 38.90
CA PRO A 13 12.38 16.50 38.68
C PRO A 13 13.76 16.00 38.29
N ASP A 14 14.21 14.94 38.97
CA ASP A 14 15.53 14.32 38.78
C ASP A 14 15.88 14.29 37.28
N GLU A 15 17.12 14.62 36.92
CA GLU A 15 17.59 14.53 35.53
C GLU A 15 17.34 13.14 34.89
N GLU A 16 17.13 12.11 35.71
CA GLU A 16 16.72 10.76 35.31
C GLU A 16 15.31 10.70 34.68
N ASP A 17 14.39 11.58 35.07
CA ASP A 17 12.99 11.59 34.64
C ASP A 17 12.77 12.28 33.28
N ARG A 18 13.82 12.93 32.74
CA ARG A 18 13.79 13.60 31.42
C ARG A 18 14.26 12.69 30.28
N CYS A 19 14.68 11.47 30.58
CA CYS A 19 15.18 10.55 29.55
C CYS A 19 14.02 10.01 28.68
N THR A 20 13.98 10.42 27.41
CA THR A 20 12.97 9.92 26.45
C THR A 20 13.45 8.68 25.70
N TRP A 21 14.77 8.49 25.56
CA TRP A 21 15.34 7.33 24.85
C TRP A 21 16.78 7.04 25.27
N ALA A 22 17.19 5.77 25.27
CA ALA A 22 18.56 5.34 25.52
C ALA A 22 19.10 4.51 24.34
N PHE A 23 20.25 4.90 23.76
CA PHE A 23 20.91 4.17 22.68
C PHE A 23 22.37 3.88 23.04
N ARG A 24 22.74 2.61 23.18
CA ARG A 24 24.12 2.16 23.54
C ARG A 24 24.69 2.85 24.78
N GLY A 25 23.86 3.14 25.78
CA GLY A 25 24.26 3.84 27.01
C GLY A 25 24.21 5.36 26.95
N TYR A 26 23.94 5.96 25.77
CA TYR A 26 23.68 7.40 25.64
C TYR A 26 22.21 7.70 25.94
N ARG A 27 21.94 8.60 26.91
CA ARG A 27 20.60 9.11 27.25
C ARG A 27 20.29 10.32 26.34
N LEU A 28 19.18 10.26 25.60
CA LEU A 28 18.70 11.36 24.76
C LEU A 28 17.66 12.18 25.53
N ASP A 29 17.95 13.47 25.71
CA ASP A 29 17.00 14.48 26.17
C ASP A 29 15.92 14.74 25.09
N PRO A 30 14.67 15.13 25.45
CA PRO A 30 13.60 15.35 24.49
C PRO A 30 13.94 16.39 23.41
N SER A 31 14.79 17.37 23.73
CA SER A 31 15.29 18.36 22.77
C SER A 31 16.12 17.70 21.67
N HIS A 32 17.10 16.87 22.03
CA HIS A 32 17.94 16.16 21.09
C HIS A 32 17.14 15.15 20.24
N PHE A 33 16.17 14.46 20.83
CA PHE A 33 15.26 13.59 20.08
C PHE A 33 14.46 14.39 19.04
N THR A 34 13.89 15.53 19.45
CA THR A 34 13.14 16.42 18.55
C THR A 34 14.02 16.93 17.42
N THR A 35 15.25 17.36 17.71
CA THR A 35 16.23 17.78 16.71
C THR A 35 16.55 16.66 15.71
N ALA A 36 16.80 15.44 16.18
CA ALA A 36 17.06 14.29 15.31
C ALA A 36 15.86 13.98 14.40
N MET A 37 14.64 14.01 14.94
CA MET A 37 13.41 13.82 14.18
C MET A 37 13.20 14.89 13.10
N VAL A 38 13.48 16.16 13.41
CA VAL A 38 13.41 17.26 12.44
C VAL A 38 14.42 17.06 11.30
N HIS A 39 15.65 16.65 11.60
CA HIS A 39 16.65 16.36 10.57
C HIS A 39 16.27 15.17 9.70
N LEU A 40 15.74 14.10 10.30
CA LEU A 40 15.21 12.94 9.59
C LEU A 40 14.06 13.35 8.66
N TYR A 41 13.08 14.10 9.18
CA TYR A 41 11.94 14.60 8.42
C TYR A 41 12.39 15.41 7.20
N ARG A 42 13.31 16.36 7.38
CA ARG A 42 13.89 17.14 6.26
C ARG A 42 14.54 16.24 5.22
N GLY A 43 15.32 15.24 5.66
CA GLY A 43 15.96 14.27 4.77
C GLY A 43 14.95 13.45 3.96
N GLU A 44 13.88 12.97 4.60
CA GLU A 44 12.82 12.19 3.94
C GLU A 44 12.01 13.05 2.96
N VAL A 45 11.70 14.31 3.30
CA VAL A 45 11.05 15.27 2.38
C VAL A 45 11.93 15.55 1.15
N THR A 46 13.24 15.77 1.34
CA THR A 46 14.17 15.96 0.22
C THR A 46 14.23 14.73 -0.69
N ARG A 47 14.25 13.51 -0.12
CA ARG A 47 14.21 12.26 -0.90
C ARG A 47 12.89 12.14 -1.66
N ALA A 48 11.75 12.35 -1.00
CA ALA A 48 10.43 12.31 -1.62
C ALA A 48 10.33 13.29 -2.79
N ASN A 49 10.78 14.54 -2.62
CA ASN A 49 10.83 15.54 -3.67
C ASN A 49 11.75 15.15 -4.84
N THR A 50 12.95 14.65 -4.55
CA THR A 50 13.88 14.16 -5.59
C THR A 50 13.22 13.09 -6.47
N TRP A 51 12.52 12.15 -5.84
CA TRP A 51 11.84 11.08 -6.57
C TRP A 51 10.57 11.54 -7.28
N ARG A 52 9.86 12.54 -6.74
CA ARG A 52 8.77 13.22 -7.44
C ARG A 52 9.26 13.85 -8.74
N THR A 53 10.34 14.63 -8.70
CA THR A 53 10.91 15.24 -9.92
C THR A 53 11.34 14.19 -10.95
N ARG A 54 11.93 13.07 -10.51
CA ARG A 54 12.31 11.95 -11.40
C ARG A 54 11.11 11.23 -12.02
N LEU A 55 9.93 11.27 -11.38
CA LEU A 55 8.69 10.74 -11.94
C LEU A 55 8.13 11.65 -13.04
N ASP A 56 8.19 12.95 -12.84
CA ASP A 56 7.67 13.92 -13.82
C ASP A 56 8.52 13.88 -15.10
N ALA A 57 9.84 13.67 -14.98
CA ALA A 57 10.75 13.58 -16.12
C ALA A 57 10.37 12.47 -17.11
N THR A 58 9.95 11.28 -16.66
CA THR A 58 9.61 10.18 -17.59
C THR A 58 8.33 10.44 -18.35
N THR A 59 7.32 11.03 -17.69
CA THR A 59 6.09 11.44 -18.38
C THR A 59 6.38 12.53 -19.40
N ASN A 60 7.23 13.51 -19.08
CA ASN A 60 7.62 14.56 -20.02
C ASN A 60 8.33 14.00 -21.27
N TRP A 61 9.28 13.07 -21.09
CA TRP A 61 9.92 12.39 -22.22
C TRP A 61 8.92 11.60 -23.05
N ALA A 62 7.96 10.91 -22.43
CA ALA A 62 6.90 10.21 -23.17
C ALA A 62 6.07 11.17 -24.05
N VAL A 63 5.67 12.33 -23.50
CA VAL A 63 4.91 13.35 -24.25
C VAL A 63 5.72 13.87 -25.44
N VAL A 64 6.99 14.23 -25.22
CA VAL A 64 7.88 14.75 -26.28
C VAL A 64 8.09 13.71 -27.38
N THR A 65 8.35 12.45 -27.02
CA THR A 65 8.51 11.37 -27.99
C THR A 65 7.23 11.14 -28.80
N VAL A 66 6.07 11.14 -28.17
CA VAL A 66 4.78 11.01 -28.88
C VAL A 66 4.56 12.17 -29.84
N GLY A 67 4.78 13.42 -29.40
CA GLY A 67 4.65 14.60 -30.25
C GLY A 67 5.57 14.54 -31.47
N ALA A 68 6.85 14.24 -31.27
CA ALA A 68 7.83 14.11 -32.35
C ALA A 68 7.46 12.98 -33.33
N ALA A 69 7.00 11.84 -32.81
CA ALA A 69 6.57 10.72 -33.63
C ALA A 69 5.35 11.03 -34.49
N LEU A 70 4.37 11.78 -33.96
CA LEU A 70 3.20 12.22 -34.71
C LEU A 70 3.60 13.19 -35.81
N THR A 71 4.41 14.20 -35.51
CA THR A 71 4.93 15.15 -36.49
C THR A 71 5.68 14.43 -37.62
N PHE A 72 6.52 13.45 -37.28
CA PHE A 72 7.19 12.63 -38.28
C PHE A 72 6.19 11.78 -39.08
N ALA A 73 5.33 11.00 -38.42
CA ALA A 73 4.43 10.06 -39.10
C ALA A 73 3.46 10.74 -40.08
N PHE A 74 2.99 11.95 -39.75
CA PHE A 74 2.09 12.74 -40.60
C PHE A 74 2.80 13.74 -41.51
N GLY A 75 4.10 13.98 -41.31
CA GLY A 75 4.87 14.94 -42.10
C GLY A 75 4.96 14.60 -43.60
N ALA A 76 4.83 13.32 -43.97
CA ALA A 76 4.73 12.91 -45.37
C ALA A 76 3.84 11.67 -45.54
N PRO A 77 3.12 11.52 -46.67
CA PRO A 77 2.30 10.35 -46.96
C PRO A 77 3.06 9.03 -46.88
N GLN A 78 4.28 9.00 -47.42
CA GLN A 78 5.19 7.86 -47.46
C GLN A 78 5.81 7.49 -46.11
N ASN A 79 5.67 8.34 -45.08
CA ASN A 79 6.27 8.03 -43.78
C ASN A 79 5.61 6.79 -43.15
N PRO A 80 6.42 5.85 -42.62
CA PRO A 80 5.92 4.56 -42.17
C PRO A 80 5.00 4.66 -40.96
N HIS A 81 3.82 4.04 -41.05
CA HIS A 81 2.84 3.97 -39.95
C HIS A 81 3.36 3.18 -38.73
N PHE A 82 4.25 2.20 -38.94
CA PHE A 82 4.80 1.36 -37.86
C PHE A 82 5.65 2.15 -36.85
N VAL A 83 6.10 3.37 -37.19
CA VAL A 83 6.82 4.24 -36.23
C VAL A 83 5.96 4.57 -35.01
N LEU A 84 4.64 4.72 -35.20
CA LEU A 84 3.71 4.94 -34.08
C LEU A 84 3.61 3.70 -33.17
N LEU A 85 3.76 2.50 -33.71
CA LEU A 85 3.79 1.25 -32.95
C LEU A 85 5.11 1.07 -32.19
N LEU A 86 6.24 1.46 -32.78
CA LEU A 86 7.53 1.50 -32.10
C LEU A 86 7.52 2.49 -30.93
N VAL A 87 6.89 3.66 -31.14
CA VAL A 87 6.77 4.68 -30.10
C VAL A 87 5.80 4.22 -29.00
N LEU A 88 4.74 3.48 -29.33
CA LEU A 88 3.92 2.82 -28.32
C LEU A 88 4.76 1.89 -27.42
N LEU A 89 5.64 1.07 -27.99
CA LEU A 89 6.54 0.21 -27.21
C LEU A 89 7.47 1.02 -26.29
N LEU A 90 8.01 2.14 -26.79
CA LEU A 90 8.84 3.04 -26.01
C LEU A 90 8.06 3.71 -24.86
N VAL A 91 6.82 4.15 -25.12
CA VAL A 91 5.92 4.71 -24.11
C VAL A 91 5.56 3.67 -23.04
N LEU A 92 5.35 2.41 -23.41
CA LEU A 92 5.17 1.32 -22.44
C LEU A 92 6.42 1.06 -21.60
N THR A 93 7.61 1.25 -22.19
CA THR A 93 8.88 1.18 -21.47
C THR A 93 9.01 2.32 -20.46
N PHE A 94 8.64 3.56 -20.84
CA PHE A 94 8.58 4.68 -19.90
C PHE A 94 7.58 4.46 -18.78
N LEU A 95 6.40 3.91 -19.06
CA LEU A 95 5.43 3.52 -18.05
C LEU A 95 6.02 2.52 -17.05
N TYR A 96 6.76 1.51 -17.53
CA TYR A 96 7.42 0.54 -16.66
C TYR A 96 8.50 1.16 -15.76
N ILE A 97 9.37 2.01 -16.34
CA ILE A 97 10.41 2.73 -15.59
C ILE A 97 9.77 3.65 -14.54
N GLU A 98 8.73 4.39 -14.92
CA GLU A 98 8.03 5.30 -14.05
C GLU A 98 7.28 4.56 -12.93
N ALA A 99 6.63 3.44 -13.22
CA ALA A 99 5.99 2.60 -12.22
C ALA A 99 7.00 2.07 -11.20
N ARG A 100 8.19 1.66 -11.65
CA ARG A 100 9.28 1.29 -10.73
C ARG A 100 9.66 2.47 -9.84
N ARG A 101 9.91 3.65 -10.41
CA ARG A 101 10.23 4.90 -9.67
C ARG A 101 9.11 5.30 -8.70
N TYR A 102 7.85 5.02 -9.04
CA TYR A 102 6.70 5.39 -8.23
C TYR A 102 6.66 4.60 -6.91
N ARG A 103 7.10 3.34 -6.93
CA ARG A 103 7.22 2.51 -5.71
C ARG A 103 8.23 3.08 -4.73
N TYR A 104 9.34 3.57 -5.26
CA TYR A 104 10.37 4.27 -4.50
C TYR A 104 9.77 5.54 -3.88
N TYR A 105 9.20 6.44 -4.70
CA TYR A 105 8.51 7.64 -4.19
C TYR A 105 7.49 7.34 -3.09
N ALA A 106 6.65 6.31 -3.27
CA ALA A 106 5.63 5.92 -2.31
C ALA A 106 6.20 5.52 -0.93
N LEU A 107 7.40 4.93 -0.88
CA LEU A 107 8.07 4.57 0.38
C LEU A 107 8.45 5.83 1.18
N TRP A 108 9.12 6.81 0.57
CA TRP A 108 9.51 8.03 1.30
C TRP A 108 8.29 8.90 1.62
N ALA A 109 7.32 9.00 0.70
CA ALA A 109 6.07 9.72 0.96
C ALA A 109 5.31 9.12 2.15
N TYR A 110 5.33 7.78 2.31
CA TYR A 110 4.73 7.11 3.47
C TYR A 110 5.44 7.49 4.79
N ARG A 111 6.77 7.51 4.82
CA ARG A 111 7.52 7.90 6.02
C ARG A 111 7.34 9.36 6.39
N VAL A 112 7.32 10.25 5.40
CA VAL A 112 6.97 11.67 5.59
C VAL A 112 5.58 11.78 6.19
N HIS A 113 4.60 11.07 5.62
CA HIS A 113 3.23 11.08 6.12
C HIS A 113 3.12 10.60 7.57
N LEU A 114 3.79 9.50 7.94
CA LEU A 114 3.84 9.03 9.34
C LEU A 114 4.37 10.11 10.29
N MET A 115 5.43 10.83 9.90
CA MET A 115 5.96 11.92 10.74
C MET A 115 5.02 13.13 10.77
N GLU A 116 4.34 13.45 9.68
CA GLU A 116 3.35 14.54 9.65
C GLU A 116 2.15 14.24 10.57
N THR A 117 1.59 13.03 10.49
CA THR A 117 0.39 12.65 11.23
C THR A 117 0.67 12.35 12.69
N ASP A 118 1.76 11.66 13.01
CA ASP A 118 1.96 11.11 14.35
C ASP A 118 3.09 11.81 15.13
N PHE A 119 3.96 12.58 14.48
CA PHE A 119 4.95 13.39 15.19
C PHE A 119 4.56 14.87 15.21
N LEU A 120 4.36 15.48 14.03
CA LEU A 120 4.12 16.92 13.92
C LEU A 120 2.71 17.33 14.34
N ALA A 121 1.66 16.62 13.91
CA ALA A 121 0.29 16.98 14.28
C ALA A 121 0.04 16.86 15.80
N ALA A 122 0.66 15.86 16.45
CA ALA A 122 0.61 15.71 17.91
C ALA A 122 1.21 16.91 18.67
N MET A 123 2.20 17.58 18.10
CA MET A 123 2.77 18.80 18.68
C MET A 123 1.87 20.03 18.50
N LEU A 124 1.04 20.06 17.45
CA LEU A 124 0.26 21.24 17.07
C LEU A 124 -1.10 21.34 17.75
N ALA A 125 -1.72 20.22 18.14
CA ALA A 125 -3.07 20.22 18.69
C ALA A 125 -3.25 19.23 19.86
N PRO A 126 -2.96 19.60 21.11
CA PRO A 126 -3.38 18.80 22.27
C PRO A 126 -4.92 18.77 22.35
N PRO A 127 -5.59 17.63 22.60
CA PRO A 127 -5.07 16.34 23.05
C PRO A 127 -5.00 15.30 21.92
N PHE A 128 -4.44 15.64 20.76
CA PHE A 128 -4.11 14.64 19.75
C PHE A 128 -2.94 13.81 20.26
N ARG A 129 -3.21 12.57 20.65
CA ARG A 129 -2.19 11.58 20.96
C ARG A 129 -1.90 10.78 19.68
N PRO A 130 -0.64 10.61 19.29
CA PRO A 130 -0.33 9.83 18.11
C PRO A 130 -0.67 8.35 18.31
N ALA A 131 -0.76 7.61 17.21
CA ALA A 131 -1.05 6.18 17.29
C ALA A 131 0.03 5.49 18.15
N PRO A 132 -0.31 4.62 19.12
CA PRO A 132 0.67 4.09 20.09
C PRO A 132 1.86 3.35 19.46
N ASP A 133 1.71 2.86 18.23
CA ASP A 133 2.69 2.09 17.45
C ASP A 133 3.34 2.87 16.29
N TRP A 134 3.13 4.19 16.20
CA TRP A 134 3.62 4.99 15.07
C TRP A 134 5.17 4.96 14.95
N GLY A 135 5.86 5.00 16.09
CA GLY A 135 7.31 4.94 16.19
C GLY A 135 7.84 3.60 15.67
N ASP A 136 7.14 2.51 15.96
CA ASP A 136 7.49 1.16 15.49
C ASP A 136 7.33 1.04 13.98
N HIS A 137 6.28 1.62 13.40
CA HIS A 137 6.10 1.65 11.95
C HIS A 137 7.20 2.42 11.24
N LEU A 138 7.61 3.56 11.80
CA LEU A 138 8.71 4.34 11.25
C LEU A 138 10.04 3.58 11.39
N ALA A 139 10.34 3.05 12.57
CA ALA A 139 11.55 2.28 12.84
C ALA A 139 11.62 1.03 11.95
N GLU A 140 10.52 0.30 11.78
CA GLU A 140 10.45 -0.87 10.93
C GLU A 140 10.64 -0.51 9.47
N SER A 141 10.00 0.57 8.99
CA SER A 141 10.23 1.06 7.63
C SER A 141 11.70 1.40 7.39
N LEU A 142 12.40 1.96 8.38
CA LEU A 142 13.82 2.30 8.31
C LEU A 142 14.73 1.06 8.34
N ARG A 143 14.44 0.08 9.20
CA ARG A 143 15.21 -1.17 9.33
C ARG A 143 15.00 -2.10 8.13
N GLN A 144 13.76 -2.24 7.68
CA GLN A 144 13.34 -3.14 6.61
C GLN A 144 12.56 -2.35 5.54
N PRO A 145 13.25 -1.63 4.64
CA PRO A 145 12.60 -0.85 3.60
C PRO A 145 11.90 -1.77 2.58
N THR A 146 10.59 -1.94 2.75
CA THR A 146 9.73 -2.70 1.83
C THR A 146 8.89 -1.75 0.98
N PHE A 147 8.65 -2.14 -0.28
CA PHE A 147 7.80 -1.34 -1.16
C PHE A 147 6.33 -1.49 -0.78
N ILE A 148 5.70 -0.39 -0.35
CA ILE A 148 4.29 -0.32 0.04
C ILE A 148 3.34 -0.69 -1.12
N ILE A 149 3.78 -0.44 -2.36
CA ILE A 149 3.02 -0.76 -3.57
C ILE A 149 3.77 -1.75 -4.46
N SER A 150 3.05 -2.76 -4.96
CA SER A 150 3.58 -3.73 -5.90
C SER A 150 3.90 -3.09 -7.26
N GLN A 151 4.71 -3.79 -8.07
CA GLN A 151 5.02 -3.35 -9.43
C GLN A 151 3.77 -3.19 -10.28
N TRP A 152 2.87 -4.17 -10.26
CA TRP A 152 1.68 -4.14 -11.10
C TRP A 152 0.64 -3.12 -10.65
N ALA A 153 0.49 -2.89 -9.34
CA ALA A 153 -0.36 -1.82 -8.84
C ALA A 153 0.20 -0.44 -9.21
N ALA A 154 1.53 -0.27 -9.17
CA ALA A 154 2.16 0.96 -9.65
C ALA A 154 1.91 1.18 -11.15
N ILE A 155 2.08 0.14 -11.98
CA ILE A 155 1.78 0.21 -13.43
C ILE A 155 0.33 0.62 -13.66
N GLY A 156 -0.63 -0.02 -13.00
CA GLY A 156 -2.05 0.31 -13.15
C GLY A 156 -2.39 1.74 -12.76
N ARG A 157 -1.85 2.24 -11.63
CA ARG A 157 -2.07 3.62 -11.19
C ARG A 157 -1.46 4.64 -12.15
N ARG A 158 -0.22 4.43 -12.60
CA ARG A 158 0.45 5.36 -13.54
C ARG A 158 -0.18 5.31 -14.93
N PHE A 159 -0.58 4.13 -15.39
CA PHE A 159 -1.31 3.96 -16.63
C PHE A 159 -2.59 4.80 -16.63
N LYS A 160 -3.47 4.58 -15.65
CA LYS A 160 -4.78 5.25 -15.58
C LYS A 160 -4.65 6.77 -15.46
N ARG A 161 -3.67 7.26 -14.71
CA ARG A 161 -3.57 8.69 -14.41
C ARG A 161 -2.88 9.50 -15.51
N ASN A 162 -1.88 8.93 -16.19
CA ASN A 162 -1.04 9.67 -17.12
C ASN A 162 -1.02 9.05 -18.52
N TYR A 163 -0.69 7.76 -18.63
CA TYR A 163 -0.32 7.15 -19.92
C TYR A 163 -1.51 6.74 -20.78
N VAL A 164 -2.70 6.54 -20.21
CA VAL A 164 -3.90 6.17 -20.96
C VAL A 164 -4.18 7.16 -22.10
N TRP A 165 -3.95 8.46 -21.86
CA TRP A 165 -4.17 9.51 -22.85
C TRP A 165 -3.17 9.46 -23.99
N LEU A 166 -1.88 9.30 -23.68
CA LEU A 166 -0.82 9.18 -24.69
C LEU A 166 -1.00 7.95 -25.58
N ILE A 167 -1.32 6.82 -24.96
CA ILE A 167 -1.53 5.54 -25.64
C ILE A 167 -2.79 5.57 -26.51
N THR A 168 -3.87 6.18 -26.02
CA THR A 168 -5.11 6.38 -26.79
C THR A 168 -4.88 7.33 -27.97
N LEU A 169 -4.15 8.43 -27.77
CA LEU A 169 -3.77 9.34 -28.83
C LEU A 169 -2.99 8.61 -29.92
N LEU A 170 -1.96 7.83 -29.56
CA LEU A 170 -1.20 7.01 -30.50
C LEU A 170 -2.07 6.03 -31.29
N LEU A 171 -3.08 5.40 -30.64
CA LEU A 171 -4.00 4.48 -31.32
C LEU A 171 -4.83 5.19 -32.37
N ILE A 172 -5.46 6.30 -31.98
CA ILE A 172 -6.30 7.11 -32.87
C ILE A 172 -5.45 7.62 -34.04
N SER A 173 -4.25 8.13 -33.76
CA SER A 173 -3.32 8.58 -34.78
C SER A 173 -2.85 7.46 -35.71
N TRP A 174 -2.65 6.24 -35.21
CA TRP A 174 -2.30 5.11 -36.06
C TRP A 174 -3.43 4.73 -37.01
N TRP A 175 -4.68 4.65 -36.52
CA TRP A 175 -5.86 4.47 -37.37
C TRP A 175 -6.02 5.59 -38.41
N ALA A 176 -5.86 6.84 -37.99
CA ALA A 176 -5.93 7.99 -38.88
C ALA A 176 -4.84 7.94 -39.97
N LYS A 177 -3.60 7.54 -39.62
CA LYS A 177 -2.51 7.40 -40.59
C LYS A 177 -2.85 6.38 -41.68
N LEU A 178 -3.41 5.23 -41.30
CA LEU A 178 -3.83 4.19 -42.26
C LEU A 178 -5.01 4.63 -43.14
N ALA A 179 -5.96 5.37 -42.56
CA ALA A 179 -7.14 5.86 -43.27
C ALA A 179 -6.83 7.00 -44.25
N ILE A 180 -5.94 7.93 -43.90
CA ILE A 180 -5.70 9.16 -44.67
C ILE A 180 -4.56 8.99 -45.68
N HIS A 181 -3.51 8.23 -45.35
CA HIS A 181 -2.30 8.14 -46.16
C HIS A 181 -2.10 6.74 -46.79
N PRO A 182 -1.53 6.67 -48.01
CA PRO A 182 -1.04 7.79 -48.82
C PRO A 182 -2.14 8.65 -49.44
N THR A 183 -3.28 8.04 -49.76
CA THR A 183 -4.52 8.70 -50.19
C THR A 183 -5.67 8.26 -49.27
N PRO A 184 -6.76 9.04 -49.13
CA PRO A 184 -7.89 8.63 -48.31
C PRO A 184 -8.43 7.25 -48.75
N ALA A 185 -8.59 6.33 -47.80
CA ALA A 185 -9.11 4.99 -48.06
C ALA A 185 -10.59 5.06 -48.42
N ALA A 186 -10.98 4.40 -49.50
CA ALA A 186 -12.38 4.34 -49.94
C ALA A 186 -13.20 3.30 -49.15
N ASP A 187 -12.55 2.27 -48.60
CA ASP A 187 -13.16 1.16 -47.90
C ASP A 187 -12.27 0.61 -46.76
N TRP A 188 -12.86 -0.27 -45.95
CA TRP A 188 -12.17 -0.85 -44.80
C TRP A 188 -11.11 -1.88 -45.18
N ALA A 189 -11.27 -2.55 -46.32
CA ALA A 189 -10.28 -3.49 -46.82
C ALA A 189 -8.95 -2.80 -47.14
N THR A 190 -8.99 -1.60 -47.76
CA THR A 190 -7.79 -0.80 -48.02
C THR A 190 -7.06 -0.42 -46.72
N VAL A 191 -7.78 -0.06 -45.65
CA VAL A 191 -7.17 0.27 -44.35
C VAL A 191 -6.48 -0.95 -43.75
N VAL A 192 -7.12 -2.12 -43.84
CA VAL A 192 -6.57 -3.39 -43.37
C VAL A 192 -5.32 -3.78 -44.15
N GLU A 193 -5.33 -3.64 -45.48
CA GLU A 193 -4.18 -3.92 -46.33
C GLU A 193 -2.99 -3.00 -46.00
N ARG A 194 -3.24 -1.70 -45.81
CA ARG A 194 -2.22 -0.71 -45.43
C ARG A 194 -1.58 -0.95 -44.07
N ALA A 195 -2.23 -1.70 -43.19
CA ALA A 195 -1.66 -2.05 -41.90
C ALA A 195 -0.52 -3.09 -42.02
N ALA A 196 -0.32 -3.69 -43.19
CA ALA A 196 0.75 -4.65 -43.44
C ALA A 196 2.13 -4.03 -43.20
N PHE A 197 3.02 -4.80 -42.59
CA PHE A 197 4.39 -4.39 -42.33
C PHE A 197 5.38 -5.47 -42.77
N GLY A 198 6.20 -5.16 -43.78
CA GLY A 198 7.13 -6.12 -44.37
C GLY A 198 6.38 -7.37 -44.85
N HIS A 199 6.72 -8.53 -44.27
CA HIS A 199 6.09 -9.81 -44.57
C HIS A 199 4.87 -10.12 -43.70
N ILE A 200 4.48 -9.22 -42.79
CA ILE A 200 3.38 -9.44 -41.85
C ILE A 200 2.09 -8.89 -42.47
N PRO A 201 1.07 -9.75 -42.72
CA PRO A 201 -0.20 -9.31 -43.28
C PRO A 201 -0.91 -8.31 -42.35
N GLY A 202 -1.55 -7.30 -42.92
CA GLY A 202 -2.25 -6.27 -42.17
C GLY A 202 -3.32 -6.74 -41.17
N PRO A 203 -4.13 -7.79 -41.46
CA PRO A 203 -5.03 -8.37 -40.46
C PRO A 203 -4.30 -8.86 -39.21
N SER A 204 -3.10 -9.42 -39.37
CA SER A 204 -2.27 -9.91 -38.25
C SER A 204 -1.77 -8.76 -37.40
N VAL A 205 -1.35 -7.66 -38.04
CA VAL A 205 -0.92 -6.43 -37.36
C VAL A 205 -2.07 -5.83 -36.57
N ILE A 206 -3.25 -5.65 -37.19
CA ILE A 206 -4.45 -5.12 -36.52
C ILE A 206 -4.85 -5.99 -35.34
N THR A 207 -4.81 -7.32 -35.50
CA THR A 207 -5.15 -8.26 -34.42
C THR A 207 -4.16 -8.13 -33.26
N ALA A 208 -2.85 -8.09 -33.53
CA ALA A 208 -1.82 -7.93 -32.51
C ALA A 208 -1.97 -6.59 -31.76
N VAL A 209 -2.22 -5.50 -32.49
CA VAL A 209 -2.51 -4.18 -31.92
C VAL A 209 -3.78 -4.24 -31.06
N GLY A 210 -4.87 -4.80 -31.57
CA GLY A 210 -6.12 -4.96 -30.83
C GLY A 210 -5.96 -5.75 -29.53
N VAL A 211 -5.19 -6.85 -29.56
CA VAL A 211 -4.87 -7.64 -28.36
C VAL A 211 -4.03 -6.84 -27.37
N ALA A 212 -3.01 -6.12 -27.83
CA ALA A 212 -2.16 -5.30 -26.97
C ALA A 212 -2.97 -4.19 -26.27
N TYR A 213 -3.79 -3.45 -27.02
CA TYR A 213 -4.65 -2.40 -26.48
C TYR A 213 -5.76 -2.97 -25.60
N GLY A 214 -6.33 -4.12 -25.95
CA GLY A 214 -7.29 -4.85 -25.13
C GLY A 214 -6.71 -5.27 -23.78
N ALA A 215 -5.46 -5.76 -23.76
CA ALA A 215 -4.75 -6.09 -22.53
C ALA A 215 -4.50 -4.84 -21.66
N LEU A 216 -4.13 -3.71 -22.26
CA LEU A 216 -3.97 -2.43 -21.57
C LEU A 216 -5.29 -1.91 -20.99
N ALA A 217 -6.39 -2.00 -21.75
CA ALA A 217 -7.72 -1.63 -21.29
C ALA A 217 -8.19 -2.53 -20.13
N ALA A 218 -7.97 -3.84 -20.23
CA ALA A 218 -8.25 -4.78 -19.14
C ALA A 218 -7.44 -4.45 -17.88
N LEU A 219 -6.16 -4.07 -18.02
CA LEU A 219 -5.32 -3.62 -16.92
C LEU A 219 -5.85 -2.32 -16.30
N ALA A 220 -6.33 -1.38 -17.11
CA ALA A 220 -6.94 -0.13 -16.66
C ALA A 220 -8.21 -0.38 -15.83
N ILE A 221 -9.08 -1.25 -16.35
CA ILE A 221 -10.32 -1.66 -15.69
C ILE A 221 -9.98 -2.37 -14.37
N ALA A 222 -9.08 -3.35 -14.40
CA ALA A 222 -8.64 -4.09 -13.22
C ALA A 222 -8.02 -3.16 -12.14
N ALA A 223 -7.29 -2.13 -12.55
CA ALA A 223 -6.73 -1.12 -11.65
C ALA A 223 -7.78 -0.16 -11.08
N SER A 224 -8.93 -0.01 -11.75
CA SER A 224 -10.01 0.90 -11.37
C SER A 224 -11.10 0.25 -10.52
N LEU A 225 -11.18 -1.08 -10.48
CA LEU A 225 -12.20 -1.81 -9.73
C LEU A 225 -12.04 -1.59 -8.22
N PRO A 226 -13.07 -1.04 -7.52
CA PRO A 226 -13.11 -0.97 -6.07
C PRO A 226 -12.89 -2.36 -5.46
N GLN A 227 -12.26 -2.42 -4.28
CA GLN A 227 -11.92 -3.70 -3.65
C GLN A 227 -13.17 -4.59 -3.42
N ALA A 228 -14.31 -3.98 -3.09
CA ALA A 228 -15.60 -4.65 -2.95
C ALA A 228 -16.08 -5.37 -4.23
N TRP A 229 -15.89 -4.77 -5.41
CA TRP A 229 -16.32 -5.38 -6.68
C TRP A 229 -15.37 -6.49 -7.15
N ARG A 230 -14.11 -6.50 -6.68
CA ARG A 230 -13.15 -7.60 -6.97
C ARG A 230 -13.56 -8.92 -6.30
N GLU A 231 -14.33 -8.85 -5.23
CA GLU A 231 -14.84 -10.02 -4.50
C GLU A 231 -16.12 -10.59 -5.13
N ALA A 232 -16.85 -9.76 -5.90
CA ALA A 232 -18.07 -10.13 -6.62
C ALA A 232 -17.84 -10.80 -8.00
N LEU A 233 -16.59 -10.96 -8.46
CA LEU A 233 -16.32 -11.60 -9.77
C LEU A 233 -16.70 -13.10 -9.81
N PRO A 234 -17.19 -13.61 -10.96
CA PRO A 234 -17.47 -15.03 -11.16
C PRO A 234 -16.27 -15.93 -10.85
N ARG A 235 -16.52 -17.12 -10.28
CA ARG A 235 -15.49 -18.09 -9.86
C ARG A 235 -14.40 -18.42 -10.91
N PRO A 236 -14.69 -18.57 -12.22
CA PRO A 236 -13.64 -18.87 -13.20
C PRO A 236 -12.66 -17.70 -13.39
N LEU A 237 -13.15 -16.47 -13.47
CA LEU A 237 -12.32 -15.25 -13.56
C LEU A 237 -11.48 -15.04 -12.29
N ARG A 238 -12.01 -15.38 -11.10
CA ARG A 238 -11.24 -15.38 -9.85
C ARG A 238 -10.11 -16.41 -9.86
N ARG A 239 -10.30 -17.60 -10.45
CA ARG A 239 -9.26 -18.62 -10.58
C ARG A 239 -8.14 -18.18 -11.53
N LEU A 240 -8.51 -17.64 -12.69
CA LEU A 240 -7.55 -17.10 -13.67
C LEU A 240 -6.75 -15.93 -13.06
N GLY A 241 -7.43 -15.01 -12.38
CA GLY A 241 -6.78 -13.90 -11.67
C GLY A 241 -5.87 -14.36 -10.53
N ARG A 242 -6.18 -15.47 -9.85
CA ARG A 242 -5.29 -16.09 -8.84
C ARG A 242 -4.08 -16.76 -9.47
N GLN A 243 -4.21 -17.44 -10.61
CA GLN A 243 -3.10 -18.04 -11.34
C GLN A 243 -2.15 -16.97 -11.90
N LEU A 244 -2.70 -15.93 -12.54
CA LEU A 244 -1.93 -14.78 -13.01
C LEU A 244 -1.23 -14.05 -11.86
N ARG A 245 -1.88 -13.89 -10.69
CA ARG A 245 -1.26 -13.34 -9.47
C ARG A 245 -0.13 -14.20 -8.88
N ARG A 246 -0.19 -15.53 -9.02
CA ARG A 246 0.89 -16.42 -8.59
C ARG A 246 2.13 -16.29 -9.50
N ALA A 247 1.92 -16.13 -10.80
CA ALA A 247 3.01 -15.89 -11.76
C ALA A 247 3.57 -14.46 -11.67
N ALA A 248 2.71 -13.46 -11.41
CA ALA A 248 3.05 -12.04 -11.36
C ALA A 248 3.52 -11.53 -9.99
N GLY A 249 3.45 -12.37 -8.96
CA GLY A 249 3.59 -11.96 -7.55
C GLY A 249 2.39 -11.13 -7.06
N PRO A 250 2.26 -10.91 -5.73
CA PRO A 250 1.10 -10.21 -5.18
C PRO A 250 1.01 -8.78 -5.72
N LEU A 251 -0.07 -8.50 -6.47
CA LEU A 251 -0.49 -7.16 -6.91
C LEU A 251 -0.68 -6.18 -5.73
N VAL A 252 -0.75 -6.69 -4.52
CA VAL A 252 -0.67 -5.98 -3.25
C VAL A 252 0.18 -6.92 -2.39
N PRO A 253 1.41 -6.58 -1.95
CA PRO A 253 2.01 -7.34 -0.86
C PRO A 253 0.99 -7.24 0.29
N ALA A 254 0.44 -8.37 0.71
CA ALA A 254 -0.38 -8.36 1.92
C ALA A 254 0.55 -7.84 3.01
N THR A 255 0.20 -6.71 3.62
CA THR A 255 0.78 -6.34 4.90
C THR A 255 0.63 -7.59 5.77
N PRO A 256 1.70 -8.14 6.34
CA PRO A 256 1.54 -9.27 7.24
C PRO A 256 0.51 -8.85 8.30
N PRO A 257 -0.54 -9.67 8.52
CA PRO A 257 -1.58 -9.32 9.46
C PRO A 257 -0.94 -8.94 10.80
N ARG A 258 -1.32 -7.79 11.36
CA ARG A 258 -0.76 -7.33 12.64
C ARG A 258 -1.23 -8.27 13.73
N GLU A 259 -0.30 -8.77 14.53
CA GLU A 259 -0.62 -9.62 15.67
C GLU A 259 -1.12 -8.75 16.83
N GLN A 260 -2.20 -9.19 17.47
CA GLN A 260 -2.87 -8.48 18.55
C GLN A 260 -3.24 -9.48 19.64
N LEU A 261 -3.28 -9.01 20.88
CA LEU A 261 -3.81 -9.74 22.02
C LEU A 261 -5.23 -9.24 22.29
N ALA A 262 -6.21 -10.11 22.10
CA ALA A 262 -7.57 -9.90 22.54
C ALA A 262 -7.70 -10.37 24.00
N THR A 263 -8.08 -9.45 24.88
CA THR A 263 -8.44 -9.73 26.27
C THR A 263 -9.96 -9.61 26.42
N ILE A 264 -10.63 -10.73 26.67
CA ILE A 264 -12.10 -10.81 26.72
C ILE A 264 -12.52 -11.08 28.16
N ILE A 265 -13.33 -10.20 28.73
CA ILE A 265 -13.87 -10.33 30.08
C ILE A 265 -15.34 -10.72 29.96
N THR A 266 -15.69 -11.93 30.41
CA THR A 266 -17.04 -12.49 30.24
C THR A 266 -17.44 -13.39 31.41
N THR A 267 -18.75 -13.54 31.63
CA THR A 267 -19.31 -14.53 32.57
C THR A 267 -19.47 -15.92 31.94
N ARG A 268 -19.28 -16.03 30.62
CA ARG A 268 -19.47 -17.25 29.82
C ARG A 268 -18.16 -17.73 29.16
N GLY A 269 -17.05 -17.67 29.91
CA GLY A 269 -15.71 -17.89 29.37
C GLY A 269 -15.51 -19.23 28.66
N GLN A 270 -16.10 -20.30 29.19
CA GLN A 270 -15.99 -21.64 28.58
C GLN A 270 -16.68 -21.72 27.21
N GLN A 271 -17.86 -21.12 27.06
CA GLN A 271 -18.60 -21.11 25.80
C GLN A 271 -17.88 -20.26 24.74
N VAL A 272 -17.45 -19.06 25.13
CA VAL A 272 -16.67 -18.18 24.26
C VAL A 272 -15.37 -18.86 23.82
N GLY A 273 -14.59 -19.40 24.76
CA GLY A 273 -13.33 -20.08 24.46
C GLY A 273 -13.49 -21.26 23.50
N SER A 274 -14.53 -22.09 23.69
CA SER A 274 -14.80 -23.23 22.81
C SER A 274 -15.13 -22.82 21.36
N ARG A 275 -15.88 -21.73 21.19
CA ARG A 275 -16.22 -21.18 19.86
C ARG A 275 -15.01 -20.55 19.18
N LEU A 276 -14.20 -19.79 19.92
CA LEU A 276 -12.95 -19.22 19.40
C LEU A 276 -11.98 -20.32 18.94
N LEU A 277 -11.91 -21.44 19.66
CA LEU A 277 -11.09 -22.57 19.25
C LEU A 277 -11.65 -23.28 18.00
N ALA A 278 -12.96 -23.53 17.94
CA ALA A 278 -13.59 -24.26 16.86
C ALA A 278 -13.71 -23.46 15.55
N GLU A 279 -14.06 -22.18 15.64
CA GLU A 279 -14.39 -21.34 14.47
C GLU A 279 -13.23 -20.47 14.00
N LEU A 280 -12.41 -19.96 14.93
CA LEU A 280 -11.24 -19.13 14.62
C LEU A 280 -9.92 -19.93 14.62
N GLY A 281 -9.92 -21.15 15.14
CA GLY A 281 -8.72 -21.99 15.23
C GLY A 281 -7.64 -21.41 16.14
N ARG A 282 -8.02 -20.56 17.10
CA ARG A 282 -7.08 -19.88 18.01
C ARG A 282 -7.13 -20.47 19.41
N GLY A 283 -5.95 -20.69 19.98
CA GLY A 283 -5.80 -21.09 21.38
C GLY A 283 -6.19 -19.93 22.30
N VAL A 284 -6.89 -20.25 23.37
CA VAL A 284 -7.39 -19.27 24.35
C VAL A 284 -6.97 -19.73 25.74
N THR A 285 -6.43 -18.82 26.53
CA THR A 285 -6.07 -19.06 27.94
C THR A 285 -7.03 -18.30 28.83
N ALA A 286 -7.63 -18.97 29.81
CA ALA A 286 -8.55 -18.34 30.77
C ALA A 286 -7.84 -18.03 32.08
N LEU A 287 -7.96 -16.79 32.55
CA LEU A 287 -7.62 -16.36 33.90
C LEU A 287 -8.92 -16.13 34.69
N LYS A 288 -8.95 -16.56 35.96
CA LYS A 288 -10.09 -16.31 36.84
C LYS A 288 -9.96 -14.93 37.48
N GLY A 289 -11.03 -14.14 37.42
CA GLY A 289 -11.10 -12.83 38.05
C GLY A 289 -12.44 -12.60 38.74
N THR A 290 -12.49 -11.59 39.60
CA THR A 290 -13.72 -11.14 40.27
C THR A 290 -13.91 -9.66 39.99
N GLY A 291 -15.11 -9.27 39.56
CA GLY A 291 -15.43 -7.87 39.29
C GLY A 291 -15.51 -7.08 40.59
N LEU A 292 -14.61 -6.13 40.84
CA LEU A 292 -14.54 -5.42 42.11
C LEU A 292 -15.81 -4.61 42.46
N TYR A 293 -16.55 -4.15 41.45
CA TYR A 293 -17.78 -3.37 41.65
C TYR A 293 -19.03 -4.25 41.80
N THR A 294 -19.04 -5.40 41.13
CA THR A 294 -20.22 -6.29 41.04
C THR A 294 -20.10 -7.52 41.94
N ASP A 295 -18.90 -7.80 42.46
CA ASP A 295 -18.49 -9.02 43.18
C ASP A 295 -18.76 -10.35 42.43
N GLU A 296 -19.14 -10.26 41.16
CA GLU A 296 -19.35 -11.41 40.28
C GLU A 296 -18.03 -12.04 39.81
N ALA A 297 -17.96 -13.36 39.84
CA ALA A 297 -16.90 -14.13 39.19
C ALA A 297 -16.96 -13.98 37.67
N ARG A 298 -15.82 -13.65 37.05
CA ARG A 298 -15.67 -13.47 35.60
C ARG A 298 -14.42 -14.20 35.10
N ASP A 299 -14.50 -14.66 33.86
CA ASP A 299 -13.35 -15.20 33.13
C ASP A 299 -12.71 -14.09 32.30
N VAL A 300 -11.40 -13.96 32.39
CA VAL A 300 -10.57 -13.12 31.53
C VAL A 300 -9.86 -14.03 30.54
N LEU A 301 -10.33 -14.05 29.31
CA LEU A 301 -9.75 -14.86 28.23
C LEU A 301 -8.68 -14.05 27.50
N LEU A 302 -7.51 -14.66 27.34
CA LEU A 302 -6.40 -14.14 26.55
C LEU A 302 -6.30 -14.93 25.25
N CYS A 303 -6.44 -14.24 24.12
CA CYS A 303 -6.39 -14.84 22.80
C CYS A 303 -5.50 -14.01 21.87
N ALA A 304 -4.40 -14.60 21.41
CA ALA A 304 -3.63 -14.00 20.32
C ALA A 304 -4.43 -14.14 19.01
N VAL A 305 -4.57 -13.04 18.29
CA VAL A 305 -5.29 -12.95 17.01
C VAL A 305 -4.52 -12.05 16.05
N THR A 306 -4.97 -12.01 14.81
CA THR A 306 -4.51 -11.01 13.85
C THR A 306 -5.55 -9.89 13.70
N ASP A 307 -5.14 -8.70 13.25
CA ASP A 307 -6.02 -7.58 12.87
C ASP A 307 -7.18 -8.00 11.96
N VAL A 308 -6.94 -8.91 11.00
CA VAL A 308 -7.99 -9.45 10.11
C VAL A 308 -9.01 -10.33 10.85
N GLN A 309 -8.63 -10.91 11.99
CA GLN A 309 -9.46 -11.83 12.79
C GLN A 309 -10.27 -11.11 13.88
N VAL A 310 -9.97 -9.84 14.17
CA VAL A 310 -10.62 -9.06 15.25
C VAL A 310 -12.12 -8.96 15.03
N GLY A 311 -12.58 -8.58 13.84
CA GLY A 311 -14.00 -8.43 13.58
C GLY A 311 -14.80 -9.72 13.78
N GLN A 312 -14.24 -10.85 13.34
CA GLN A 312 -14.87 -12.16 13.55
C GLN A 312 -14.87 -12.58 15.03
N LEU A 313 -13.81 -12.23 15.79
CA LEU A 313 -13.75 -12.44 17.23
C LEU A 313 -14.82 -11.62 17.96
N GLU A 314 -14.93 -10.32 17.65
CA GLU A 314 -15.92 -9.42 18.25
C GLU A 314 -17.36 -9.91 17.99
N GLU A 315 -17.65 -10.32 16.75
CA GLU A 315 -18.95 -10.88 16.38
C GLU A 315 -19.26 -12.16 17.16
N LEU A 316 -18.30 -13.10 17.24
CA LEU A 316 -18.47 -14.35 17.97
C LEU A 316 -18.70 -14.14 19.47
N VAL A 317 -17.93 -13.24 20.07
CA VAL A 317 -18.06 -12.87 21.49
C VAL A 317 -19.43 -12.24 21.72
N HIS A 318 -19.84 -11.28 20.88
CA HIS A 318 -21.11 -10.59 21.01
C HIS A 318 -22.32 -11.54 20.88
N GLN A 319 -22.26 -12.51 19.98
CA GLN A 319 -23.32 -13.52 19.82
C GLN A 319 -23.48 -14.43 21.06
N VAL A 320 -22.40 -14.72 21.78
CA VAL A 320 -22.43 -15.61 22.96
C VAL A 320 -22.75 -14.85 24.24
N ASP A 321 -22.14 -13.68 24.41
CA ASP A 321 -22.33 -12.81 25.57
C ASP A 321 -22.33 -11.33 25.14
N PRO A 322 -23.51 -10.73 24.90
CA PRO A 322 -23.63 -9.31 24.56
C PRO A 322 -23.11 -8.36 25.64
N ARG A 323 -22.93 -8.83 26.88
CA ARG A 323 -22.40 -8.03 28.00
C ARG A 323 -20.89 -8.19 28.19
N ALA A 324 -20.22 -8.99 27.35
CA ALA A 324 -18.78 -9.18 27.43
C ALA A 324 -18.03 -7.90 27.05
N PHE A 325 -16.87 -7.71 27.66
CA PHE A 325 -15.97 -6.60 27.36
C PHE A 325 -14.73 -7.11 26.63
N VAL A 326 -14.40 -6.55 25.48
CA VAL A 326 -13.25 -6.95 24.67
C VAL A 326 -12.26 -5.79 24.62
N ILE A 327 -11.02 -6.07 24.99
CA ILE A 327 -9.88 -5.14 24.88
C ILE A 327 -8.93 -5.69 23.84
N ILE A 328 -8.58 -4.87 22.86
CA ILE A 328 -7.62 -5.20 21.82
C ILE A 328 -6.33 -4.44 22.11
N SER A 329 -5.24 -5.18 22.31
CA SER A 329 -3.91 -4.62 22.56
C SER A 329 -2.94 -5.08 21.46
N SER A 330 -2.17 -4.14 20.91
CA SER A 330 -1.09 -4.47 19.97
C SER A 330 0.04 -5.20 20.69
N VAL A 331 0.69 -6.16 20.02
CA VAL A 331 1.84 -6.90 20.55
C VAL A 331 2.98 -6.88 19.54
N ASP A 332 4.22 -6.81 20.03
CA ASP A 332 5.42 -6.75 19.18
C ASP A 332 5.60 -8.00 18.34
N GLN A 333 5.54 -9.17 18.98
CA GLN A 333 5.64 -10.49 18.34
C GLN A 333 4.92 -11.56 19.16
N VAL A 334 4.13 -12.39 18.46
CA VAL A 334 3.61 -13.66 18.95
C VAL A 334 4.38 -14.78 18.27
N ARG A 335 5.02 -15.63 19.08
CA ARG A 335 5.75 -16.81 18.60
C ARG A 335 5.05 -18.06 19.08
N GLY A 336 4.81 -19.01 18.17
CA GLY A 336 4.12 -20.26 18.47
C GLY A 336 3.37 -20.82 17.27
N LYS A 337 2.76 -21.99 17.48
CA LYS A 337 1.99 -22.69 16.45
C LYS A 337 0.80 -21.83 15.99
N GLY A 338 0.72 -21.57 14.69
CA GLY A 338 -0.29 -20.66 14.12
C GLY A 338 0.16 -19.20 14.01
N PHE A 339 1.38 -18.88 14.44
CA PHE A 339 2.08 -17.60 14.30
C PHE A 339 3.53 -17.87 13.82
N ARG A 340 4.49 -16.99 14.14
CA ARG A 340 5.90 -17.19 13.81
C ARG A 340 6.53 -18.33 14.63
N PRO A 341 7.44 -19.14 14.06
CA PRO A 341 8.12 -20.19 14.81
C PRO A 341 8.91 -19.65 16.01
N PHE A 342 8.97 -20.43 17.08
CA PHE A 342 9.82 -20.16 18.22
C PHE A 342 11.23 -20.71 17.93
N GLU A 343 11.98 -20.06 17.03
CA GLU A 343 13.40 -20.35 16.82
C GLU A 343 14.26 -19.32 17.57
N PRO A 344 15.26 -19.75 18.36
CA PRO A 344 16.25 -18.85 18.94
C PRO A 344 17.10 -18.23 17.82
N PRO A 345 17.52 -16.95 17.93
CA PRO A 345 18.39 -16.34 16.93
C PRO A 345 19.72 -17.11 16.87
N SER A 346 20.07 -17.59 15.68
CA SER A 346 21.35 -18.26 15.36
C SER A 346 22.50 -17.28 15.28
#